data_AF-A0A7C8R8Z6-F1
#
_entry.id   AF-A0A7C8R8Z6-F1
#
_cell.length_a   1.000
_cell.length_b   1.000
_cell.length_c   1.000
_cell.angle_alpha   90.00
_cell.angle_beta   90.00
_cell.angle_gamma   90.00
#
_symmetry.space_group_name_H-M   'P 1'
#
loop_
_entity.id
_entity.type
_entity.pdbx_description
1 polymer ?
#
loop_
_entity_poly.entity_id
_entity_poly.type
_entity_poly.pdbx_seq_one_letter_code
_entity_poly.pdbx_strand_id
1 'polypeptide(L)'
;MVGLFASAGWFEAVPYNRENETWLRGGMISPRAPMQESFYKQAIWVLGDYYKYAVDVVLFNDSIGYRWETNSHLWTIPMEFRESLYVFLMILGLSNFKRWARVRLVLPLCVIVGLYNGSWQFALFMLGFLLAEIHATLEDDENYLSLGTPNGTKKSVYDRHPRVFSFLKVTALTVGLYLGSYPIRAPLPHEASGFSLLTAWTPPSHVYTENHGPVYFWAGVGAGMIVASIVFLPVIQKLLCSGVCQYLGRISFSLYLVHGPLLQSLGYSLLLATWGVVGVGKLFDSERSPNDPTDKDVQNLENWKIVTTWFVFAINTTATIWVSDIFWRAFDAPSVKFTRWLEKKFI
;
A
#
# COMPACT_ATOMS: atom_id res chain seq x y z
N MET A 1 12.06 0.52 17.72
CA MET A 1 12.75 -0.26 16.66
C MET A 1 13.74 0.62 15.89
N VAL A 2 13.27 1.65 15.17
CA VAL A 2 14.14 2.58 14.41
C VAL A 2 15.30 3.13 15.25
N GLY A 3 15.03 3.64 16.45
CA GLY A 3 16.09 4.16 17.32
C GLY A 3 17.15 3.12 17.73
N LEU A 4 16.76 1.85 17.91
CA LEU A 4 17.69 0.77 18.23
C LEU A 4 18.58 0.43 17.04
N PHE A 5 18.00 0.29 15.85
CA PHE A 5 18.75 0.02 14.63
C PHE A 5 19.64 1.20 14.20
N ALA A 6 19.17 2.44 14.39
CA ALA A 6 19.98 3.63 14.18
C ALA A 6 21.18 3.66 15.14
N SER A 7 20.97 3.41 16.44
CA SER A 7 22.07 3.35 17.42
C SER A 7 23.05 2.19 17.18
N ALA A 8 22.62 1.14 16.48
CA ALA A 8 23.46 0.01 16.09
C ALA A 8 24.22 0.26 14.77
N GLY A 9 24.06 1.43 14.15
CA GLY A 9 24.70 1.77 12.86
C GLY A 9 24.06 1.07 11.65
N TRP A 10 22.92 0.40 11.81
CA TRP A 10 22.33 -0.39 10.72
C TRP A 10 21.66 0.46 9.63
N PHE A 11 21.40 1.74 9.92
CA PHE A 11 20.99 2.73 8.92
C PHE A 11 22.19 3.41 8.22
N GLU A 12 23.41 3.19 8.72
CA GLU A 12 24.66 3.81 8.25
C GLU A 12 25.40 2.98 7.21
N ALA A 13 24.72 2.04 6.55
CA ALA A 13 25.33 1.25 5.48
C ALA A 13 25.82 2.12 4.29
N VAL A 14 25.60 3.44 4.32
CA VAL A 14 26.31 4.42 3.47
C VAL A 14 27.16 5.32 4.36
N PRO A 15 28.46 5.53 4.02
CA PRO A 15 29.35 6.38 4.79
C PRO A 15 28.79 7.80 4.97
N TYR A 16 28.94 8.36 6.17
CA TYR A 16 28.50 9.70 6.61
C TYR A 16 28.94 10.87 5.68
N ASN A 17 29.96 10.67 4.83
CA ASN A 17 30.46 11.68 3.88
C ASN A 17 30.06 11.42 2.42
N ARG A 18 29.17 10.46 2.15
CA ARG A 18 28.73 10.08 0.79
C ARG A 18 27.21 10.25 0.60
N GLU A 19 26.61 11.25 1.23
CA GLU A 19 25.18 11.55 1.14
C GLU A 19 24.72 11.90 -0.29
N ASN A 20 25.63 12.40 -1.14
CA ASN A 20 25.36 12.78 -2.53
C ASN A 20 25.77 11.72 -3.57
N GLU A 21 26.31 10.57 -3.14
CA GLU A 21 26.71 9.52 -4.09
C GLU A 21 25.52 8.62 -4.42
N THR A 22 25.19 8.50 -5.70
CA THR A 22 24.13 7.63 -6.23
C THR A 22 24.63 6.19 -6.37
N TRP A 23 25.05 5.58 -5.27
CA TRP A 23 25.56 4.19 -5.24
C TRP A 23 24.50 3.16 -5.65
N LEU A 24 23.22 3.46 -5.40
CA LEU A 24 22.09 2.77 -6.04
C LEU A 24 21.76 3.47 -7.37
N ARG A 25 21.87 2.74 -8.48
CA ARG A 25 21.42 3.23 -9.79
C ARG A 25 19.98 3.75 -9.67
N GLY A 26 19.73 4.94 -10.22
CA GLY A 26 18.41 5.59 -10.21
C GLY A 26 18.29 6.80 -9.30
N GLY A 27 19.36 7.26 -8.65
CA GLY A 27 19.34 8.52 -7.89
C GLY A 27 18.44 8.50 -6.66
N MET A 28 18.17 7.32 -6.10
CA MET A 28 17.31 7.17 -4.92
C MET A 28 18.02 7.68 -3.67
N ILE A 29 17.76 8.94 -3.30
CA ILE A 29 18.05 9.49 -1.98
C ILE A 29 16.90 9.08 -1.07
N SER A 30 17.11 8.05 -0.24
CA SER A 30 16.12 7.66 0.78
C SER A 30 16.39 8.44 2.06
N PRO A 31 15.39 9.15 2.63
CA PRO A 31 15.54 9.85 3.90
C PRO A 31 15.83 8.86 5.03
N ARG A 32 16.67 9.26 5.99
CA ARG A 32 17.14 8.40 7.08
C ARG A 32 17.09 9.13 8.40
N ALA A 33 16.82 8.38 9.46
CA ALA A 33 16.96 8.88 10.80
C ALA A 33 18.43 9.25 11.07
N PRO A 34 18.71 10.45 11.61
CA PRO A 34 20.06 10.84 12.00
C PRO A 34 20.54 9.99 13.17
N MET A 35 21.82 9.59 13.13
CA MET A 35 22.47 8.97 14.28
C MET A 35 22.78 10.03 15.34
N GLN A 36 22.41 9.74 16.58
CA GLN A 36 22.69 10.56 17.74
C GLN A 36 23.85 9.97 18.55
N GLU A 37 24.57 10.82 19.27
CA GLU A 37 25.76 10.44 20.07
C GLU A 37 25.50 9.38 21.15
N SER A 38 24.24 9.23 21.57
CA SER A 38 23.88 8.25 22.60
C SER A 38 22.50 7.66 22.32
N PHE A 39 22.26 6.45 22.82
CA PHE A 39 20.96 5.80 22.75
C PHE A 39 19.84 6.64 23.37
N TYR A 40 20.12 7.34 24.48
CA TYR A 40 19.14 8.22 25.12
C TYR A 40 18.74 9.39 24.22
N LYS A 41 19.72 10.07 23.61
CA LYS A 41 19.45 11.14 22.63
C LYS A 41 18.71 10.60 21.41
N GLN A 42 19.05 9.40 20.93
CA GLN A 42 18.35 8.74 19.83
C GLN A 42 16.89 8.45 20.17
N ALA A 43 16.61 7.95 21.38
CA ALA A 43 15.26 7.65 21.84
C ALA A 43 14.40 8.92 21.92
N ILE A 44 14.93 10.01 22.50
CA ILE A 44 14.24 11.30 22.53
C ILE A 44 13.98 11.82 21.12
N TRP A 45 14.97 11.73 20.22
CA TRP A 45 14.81 12.19 18.85
C TRP A 45 13.67 11.44 18.12
N VAL A 46 13.65 10.11 18.23
CA VAL A 46 12.59 9.29 17.61
C VAL A 46 11.21 9.59 18.23
N LEU A 47 11.13 9.84 19.54
CA LEU A 47 9.88 10.24 20.19
C LEU A 47 9.40 11.62 19.72
N GLY A 48 10.32 12.56 19.54
CA GLY A 48 10.01 13.89 19.00
C GLY A 48 9.54 13.84 17.55
N ASP A 49 10.18 13.02 16.71
CA ASP A 49 9.74 12.79 15.33
C ASP A 49 8.34 12.14 15.28
N TYR A 50 8.11 11.11 16.10
CA TYR A 50 6.79 10.48 16.23
C TYR A 50 5.72 11.46 16.71
N TYR A 51 6.03 12.35 17.66
CA TYR A 51 5.08 13.36 18.13
C TYR A 51 4.65 14.29 16.99
N LYS A 52 5.61 14.83 16.23
CA LYS A 52 5.31 15.69 15.06
C LYS A 52 4.46 14.95 14.03
N TYR A 53 4.80 13.70 13.77
CA TYR A 53 4.01 12.86 12.89
C TYR A 53 2.56 12.64 13.40
N ALA A 54 2.40 12.20 14.64
CA ALA A 54 1.11 11.84 15.19
C ALA A 54 0.21 13.06 15.42
N VAL A 55 0.77 14.20 15.83
CA VAL A 55 0.00 15.40 16.15
C VAL A 55 -0.11 16.30 14.92
N ASP A 56 1.01 16.82 14.44
CA ASP A 56 1.00 17.85 13.39
C ASP A 56 0.51 17.24 12.06
N VAL A 57 1.06 16.09 11.65
CA VAL A 57 0.73 15.48 10.36
C VAL A 57 -0.62 14.74 10.40
N VAL A 58 -0.84 13.82 11.35
CA VAL A 58 -2.05 12.97 11.35
C VAL A 58 -3.29 13.74 11.84
N LEU A 59 -3.20 14.49 12.95
CA LEU A 59 -4.38 15.18 13.51
C LEU A 59 -4.64 16.53 12.85
N PHE A 60 -3.59 17.31 12.58
CA PHE A 60 -3.73 18.67 12.05
C PHE A 60 -3.46 18.81 10.55
N ASN A 61 -3.06 17.73 9.87
CA ASN A 61 -2.76 17.73 8.43
C ASN A 61 -1.72 18.81 8.05
N ASP A 62 -0.78 19.08 8.95
CA ASP A 62 0.37 19.95 8.71
C ASP A 62 1.61 19.09 8.48
N SER A 63 1.88 18.80 7.20
CA SER A 63 3.09 18.11 6.76
C SER A 63 4.19 19.06 6.32
N ILE A 64 4.03 20.38 6.50
CA ILE A 64 5.00 21.36 6.00
C ILE A 64 6.32 21.18 6.74
N GLY A 65 7.37 20.82 6.00
CA GLY A 65 8.70 20.62 6.55
C GLY A 65 8.91 19.29 7.30
N TYR A 66 7.92 18.38 7.30
CA TYR A 66 8.11 17.03 7.84
C TYR A 66 8.91 16.16 6.85
N ARG A 67 10.02 15.57 7.31
CA ARG A 67 11.06 14.98 6.44
C ARG A 67 10.96 13.47 6.24
N TRP A 68 9.99 12.80 6.86
CA TRP A 68 9.74 11.37 6.67
C TRP A 68 10.97 10.49 6.92
N GLU A 69 11.83 10.89 7.88
CA GLU A 69 13.15 10.31 8.12
C GLU A 69 13.11 8.94 8.82
N THR A 70 12.12 8.71 9.69
CA THR A 70 11.99 7.44 10.43
C THR A 70 11.30 6.35 9.61
N ASN A 71 10.26 6.71 8.86
CA ASN A 71 9.53 5.81 7.98
C ASN A 71 8.70 6.60 6.98
N SER A 72 9.17 6.68 5.73
CA SER A 72 8.47 7.36 4.66
C SER A 72 7.21 6.65 4.18
N HIS A 73 7.07 5.36 4.46
CA HIS A 73 5.89 4.61 4.05
C HIS A 73 4.64 5.04 4.79
N LEU A 74 4.77 5.67 5.97
CA LEU A 74 3.66 6.14 6.82
C LEU A 74 2.82 7.28 6.23
N TRP A 75 3.15 7.76 5.04
CA TRP A 75 2.46 8.86 4.36
C TRP A 75 0.98 8.58 4.07
N THR A 76 0.56 7.31 3.97
CA THR A 76 -0.86 6.98 3.74
C THR A 76 -1.72 7.09 4.99
N ILE A 77 -1.15 6.90 6.18
CA ILE A 77 -1.91 6.88 7.44
C ILE A 77 -2.65 8.20 7.73
N PRO A 78 -2.07 9.41 7.59
CA PRO A 78 -2.82 10.66 7.75
C PRO A 78 -4.02 10.75 6.81
N MET A 79 -3.85 10.31 5.56
CA MET A 79 -4.94 10.30 4.58
C MET A 79 -6.00 9.28 4.98
N GLU A 80 -5.62 8.05 5.31
CA GLU A 80 -6.54 6.99 5.73
C GLU A 80 -7.36 7.40 6.96
N PHE A 81 -6.73 8.06 7.94
CA PHE A 81 -7.41 8.59 9.12
C PHE A 81 -8.47 9.64 8.74
N ARG A 82 -8.10 10.63 7.93
CA ARG A 82 -9.02 11.70 7.50
C ARG A 82 -10.17 11.17 6.65
N GLU A 83 -9.88 10.34 5.66
CA GLU A 83 -10.91 9.78 4.79
C GLU A 83 -11.84 8.81 5.54
N SER A 84 -11.35 8.12 6.57
CA SER A 84 -12.20 7.35 7.49
C SER A 84 -13.17 8.24 8.26
N LEU A 85 -12.70 9.40 8.76
CA LEU A 85 -13.58 10.39 9.41
C LEU A 85 -14.65 10.91 8.45
N TYR A 86 -14.32 11.15 7.18
CA TYR A 86 -15.33 11.50 6.17
C TYR A 86 -16.36 10.39 5.97
N VAL A 87 -15.96 9.11 5.95
CA VAL A 87 -16.93 8.00 5.91
C VAL A 87 -17.87 8.03 7.11
N PHE A 88 -17.36 8.23 8.33
CA PHE A 88 -18.22 8.34 9.52
C PHE A 88 -19.21 9.51 9.42
N LEU A 89 -18.74 10.69 9.00
CA LEU A 89 -19.58 11.86 8.80
C LEU A 89 -20.63 11.64 7.70
N MET A 90 -20.25 10.98 6.60
CA MET A 90 -21.16 10.65 5.51
C MET A 90 -22.22 9.63 5.94
N ILE A 91 -21.87 8.61 6.73
CA ILE A 91 -22.84 7.67 7.30
C ILE A 91 -23.83 8.41 8.20
N LEU A 92 -23.34 9.28 9.08
CA LEU A 92 -24.19 10.08 9.97
C LEU A 92 -25.11 11.02 9.18
N GLY A 93 -24.57 11.76 8.21
CA GLY A 93 -25.31 12.71 7.39
C GLY A 93 -26.35 12.05 6.47
N LEU A 94 -26.07 10.84 5.99
CA LEU A 94 -26.98 10.08 5.12
C LEU A 94 -27.88 9.09 5.88
N SER A 95 -27.83 9.06 7.22
CA SER A 95 -28.60 8.14 8.06
C SER A 95 -30.11 8.20 7.77
N ASN A 96 -30.65 9.39 7.51
CA ASN A 96 -32.07 9.61 7.19
C ASN A 96 -32.43 9.49 5.71
N PHE A 97 -31.43 9.32 4.82
CA PHE A 97 -31.70 9.17 3.39
C PHE A 97 -32.26 7.78 3.11
N LYS A 98 -33.17 7.68 2.13
CA LYS A 98 -33.58 6.36 1.63
C LYS A 98 -32.38 5.65 1.00
N ARG A 99 -32.21 4.36 1.28
CA ARG A 99 -31.08 3.55 0.78
C ARG A 99 -30.91 3.62 -0.74
N TRP A 100 -32.02 3.58 -1.50
CA TRP A 100 -31.96 3.70 -2.96
C TRP A 100 -31.33 5.03 -3.41
N ALA A 101 -31.59 6.13 -2.70
CA ALA A 101 -31.00 7.44 -3.02
C ALA A 101 -29.51 7.46 -2.68
N ARG A 102 -29.10 6.83 -1.58
CA ARG A 102 -27.68 6.67 -1.23
C ARG A 102 -26.92 5.89 -2.30
N VAL A 103 -27.40 4.70 -2.64
CA VAL A 103 -26.71 3.75 -3.53
C VAL A 103 -26.76 4.17 -4.99
N ARG A 104 -27.88 4.75 -5.47
CA ARG A 104 -28.05 5.08 -6.91
C ARG A 104 -27.64 6.51 -7.26
N LEU A 105 -27.64 7.44 -6.30
CA LEU A 105 -27.40 8.85 -6.57
C LEU A 105 -26.20 9.39 -5.78
N VAL A 106 -26.30 9.41 -4.45
CA VAL A 106 -25.35 10.16 -3.62
C VAL A 106 -23.95 9.58 -3.66
N LEU A 107 -23.77 8.30 -3.32
CA LEU A 107 -22.44 7.69 -3.27
C LEU A 107 -21.78 7.59 -4.65
N PRO A 108 -22.48 7.17 -5.73
CA PRO A 108 -21.90 7.23 -7.07
C PRO A 108 -21.46 8.63 -7.48
N LEU A 109 -22.25 9.66 -7.15
CA LEU A 109 -21.89 11.05 -7.43
C LEU A 109 -20.62 11.45 -6.67
N CYS A 110 -20.50 11.10 -5.39
CA CYS A 110 -19.29 11.35 -4.60
C CYS A 110 -18.05 10.68 -5.22
N VAL A 111 -18.18 9.43 -5.70
CA VAL A 111 -17.07 8.71 -6.36
C VAL A 111 -16.67 9.42 -7.66
N ILE A 112 -17.65 9.74 -8.53
CA ILE A 112 -17.38 10.36 -9.84
C ILE A 112 -16.77 11.76 -9.65
N VAL A 113 -17.36 12.58 -8.79
CA VAL A 113 -16.88 13.94 -8.52
C VAL A 113 -15.52 13.92 -7.83
N GLY A 114 -15.31 13.02 -6.87
CA GLY A 114 -14.02 12.86 -6.19
C GLY A 114 -12.90 12.46 -7.16
N LEU A 115 -13.15 11.46 -8.01
CA LEU A 115 -12.23 11.06 -9.07
C LEU A 115 -12.02 12.17 -10.09
N TYR A 116 -13.05 12.93 -10.46
CA TYR A 116 -12.90 14.03 -11.43
C TYR A 116 -12.12 15.21 -10.87
N ASN A 117 -12.18 15.48 -9.56
CA ASN A 117 -11.56 16.66 -8.94
C ASN A 117 -10.15 16.44 -8.37
N GLY A 118 -9.51 15.29 -8.61
CA GLY A 118 -8.19 15.01 -8.02
C GLY A 118 -8.23 14.36 -6.63
N SER A 119 -9.41 14.24 -6.01
CA SER A 119 -9.60 13.68 -4.66
C SER A 119 -9.79 12.16 -4.72
N TRP A 120 -8.77 11.46 -5.23
CA TRP A 120 -8.83 10.01 -5.45
C TRP A 120 -8.99 9.22 -4.15
N GLN A 121 -8.40 9.68 -3.04
CA GLN A 121 -8.53 9.04 -1.73
C GLN A 121 -9.99 9.03 -1.28
N PHE A 122 -10.62 10.21 -1.27
CA PHE A 122 -12.04 10.36 -0.93
C PHE A 122 -12.93 9.46 -1.79
N ALA A 123 -12.69 9.45 -3.10
CA ALA A 123 -13.48 8.65 -4.02
C ALA A 123 -13.37 7.14 -3.73
N LEU A 124 -12.17 6.63 -3.39
CA LEU A 124 -11.99 5.22 -3.05
C LEU A 124 -12.68 4.84 -1.74
N PHE A 125 -12.65 5.71 -0.74
CA PHE A 125 -13.37 5.49 0.52
C PHE A 125 -14.89 5.51 0.32
N MET A 126 -15.41 6.46 -0.48
CA MET A 126 -16.83 6.49 -0.85
C MET A 126 -17.24 5.29 -1.70
N LEU A 127 -16.34 4.78 -2.56
CA LEU A 127 -16.57 3.56 -3.32
C LEU A 127 -16.65 2.34 -2.40
N GLY A 128 -15.76 2.24 -1.40
CA GLY A 128 -15.85 1.21 -0.37
C GLY A 128 -17.19 1.25 0.36
N PHE A 129 -17.66 2.45 0.75
CA PHE A 129 -18.97 2.62 1.37
C PHE A 129 -20.11 2.18 0.42
N LEU A 130 -20.05 2.56 -0.86
CA LEU A 130 -21.03 2.12 -1.87
C LEU A 130 -21.06 0.60 -2.02
N LEU A 131 -19.90 -0.05 -2.12
CA LEU A 131 -19.79 -1.49 -2.27
C LEU A 131 -20.32 -2.23 -1.03
N ALA A 132 -20.06 -1.71 0.17
CA ALA A 132 -20.60 -2.26 1.41
C ALA A 132 -22.14 -2.18 1.46
N GLU A 133 -22.73 -1.05 1.05
CA GLU A 133 -24.17 -0.88 0.95
C GLU A 133 -24.82 -1.83 -0.08
N ILE A 134 -24.17 -2.03 -1.23
CA ILE A 134 -24.63 -3.00 -2.24
C ILE A 134 -24.55 -4.42 -1.69
N HIS A 135 -23.42 -4.79 -1.06
CA HIS A 135 -23.21 -6.13 -0.52
C HIS A 135 -24.22 -6.48 0.57
N ALA A 136 -24.46 -5.57 1.52
CA ALA A 136 -25.47 -5.77 2.55
C ALA A 136 -26.90 -5.94 1.97
N THR A 137 -27.20 -5.35 0.81
CA THR A 137 -28.52 -5.53 0.16
C THR A 137 -28.69 -6.96 -0.35
N LEU A 138 -27.61 -7.51 -0.92
CA LEU A 138 -27.61 -8.87 -1.45
C LEU A 138 -27.71 -9.90 -0.32
N GLU A 139 -27.06 -9.64 0.81
CA GLU A 139 -27.15 -10.49 2.01
C GLU A 139 -28.56 -10.46 2.63
N ASP A 140 -29.18 -9.27 2.73
CA ASP A 140 -30.58 -9.13 3.17
C ASP A 140 -31.50 -9.97 2.25
N ASP A 141 -31.41 -9.79 0.93
CA ASP A 141 -32.24 -10.50 -0.04
C ASP A 141 -32.05 -12.03 0.04
N GLU A 142 -30.82 -12.53 0.22
CA GLU A 142 -30.57 -13.96 0.42
C GLU A 142 -31.18 -14.49 1.72
N ASN A 143 -31.07 -13.73 2.81
CA ASN A 143 -31.66 -14.11 4.10
C ASN A 143 -33.20 -14.15 4.02
N TYR A 144 -33.85 -13.17 3.39
CA TYR A 144 -35.31 -13.17 3.17
C TYR A 144 -35.77 -14.35 2.30
N LEU A 145 -35.04 -14.67 1.23
CA LEU A 145 -35.35 -15.83 0.37
C LEU A 145 -35.20 -17.17 1.10
N SER A 146 -34.24 -17.26 2.03
CA SER A 146 -34.01 -18.48 2.83
C SER A 146 -35.09 -18.74 3.89
N LEU A 147 -35.66 -17.68 4.48
CA LEU A 147 -36.77 -17.78 5.44
C LEU A 147 -38.10 -18.22 4.80
N GLY A 148 -38.27 -17.99 3.49
CA GLY A 148 -39.51 -18.26 2.75
C GLY A 148 -39.65 -19.68 2.18
N THR A 149 -38.64 -20.56 2.32
CA THR A 149 -38.68 -21.92 1.74
C THR A 149 -38.36 -23.01 2.76
N PRO A 150 -39.35 -23.81 3.23
CA PRO A 150 -39.13 -24.84 4.26
C PRO A 150 -38.23 -26.01 3.83
N ASN A 151 -37.96 -26.16 2.52
CA ASN A 151 -37.12 -27.23 1.94
C ASN A 151 -36.44 -26.81 0.63
N GLY A 152 -36.23 -25.51 0.41
CA GLY A 152 -35.71 -24.97 -0.85
C GLY A 152 -34.19 -24.93 -0.88
N THR A 153 -33.57 -25.65 -1.82
CA THR A 153 -32.16 -25.47 -2.22
C THR A 153 -31.81 -23.98 -2.24
N LYS A 154 -30.74 -23.57 -1.52
CA LYS A 154 -30.16 -22.22 -1.54
C LYS A 154 -29.84 -21.81 -2.98
N LYS A 155 -30.80 -21.20 -3.69
CA LYS A 155 -30.51 -20.53 -4.96
C LYS A 155 -29.99 -19.16 -4.59
N SER A 156 -28.67 -19.03 -4.67
CA SER A 156 -28.00 -17.76 -4.44
C SER A 156 -28.49 -16.76 -5.48
N VAL A 157 -28.65 -15.47 -5.13
CA VAL A 157 -29.06 -14.42 -6.08
C VAL A 157 -28.14 -14.38 -7.31
N TYR A 158 -26.93 -14.90 -7.15
CA TYR A 158 -25.88 -15.09 -8.16
C TYR A 158 -26.23 -16.11 -9.26
N ASP A 159 -27.23 -16.97 -9.06
CA ASP A 159 -27.59 -18.06 -9.99
C ASP A 159 -28.53 -17.63 -11.14
N ARG A 160 -29.07 -16.40 -11.13
CA ARG A 160 -30.08 -15.99 -12.13
C ARG A 160 -29.51 -15.73 -13.53
N HIS A 161 -28.21 -15.47 -13.70
CA HIS A 161 -27.57 -15.33 -15.02
C HIS A 161 -26.05 -15.69 -15.00
N PRO A 162 -25.67 -16.98 -14.96
CA PRO A 162 -24.32 -17.38 -14.55
C PRO A 162 -23.22 -17.05 -15.57
N ARG A 163 -23.46 -17.18 -16.88
CA ARG A 163 -22.36 -17.09 -17.87
C ARG A 163 -21.99 -15.67 -18.29
N VAL A 164 -22.97 -14.83 -18.63
CA VAL A 164 -22.73 -13.44 -19.10
C VAL A 164 -22.19 -12.58 -17.96
N PHE A 165 -22.76 -12.72 -16.75
CA PHE A 165 -22.25 -12.00 -15.57
C PHE A 165 -20.88 -12.51 -15.14
N SER A 166 -20.57 -13.81 -15.29
CA SER A 166 -19.22 -14.31 -15.01
C SER A 166 -18.18 -13.74 -15.98
N PHE A 167 -18.50 -13.65 -17.28
CA PHE A 167 -17.60 -13.04 -18.26
C PHE A 167 -17.36 -11.55 -17.94
N LEU A 168 -18.43 -10.79 -17.64
CA LEU A 168 -18.31 -9.38 -17.29
C LEU A 168 -17.44 -9.15 -16.04
N LYS A 169 -17.59 -9.98 -15.01
CA LYS A 169 -16.79 -9.88 -13.78
C LYS A 169 -15.31 -10.19 -14.02
N VAL A 170 -15.01 -11.23 -14.82
CA VAL A 170 -13.62 -11.58 -15.15
C VAL A 170 -13.00 -10.48 -16.02
N THR A 171 -13.74 -9.97 -17.01
CA THR A 171 -13.29 -8.83 -17.83
C THR A 171 -13.05 -7.60 -16.96
N ALA A 172 -13.96 -7.27 -16.03
CA ALA A 172 -13.77 -6.16 -15.11
C ALA A 172 -12.55 -6.36 -14.19
N LEU A 173 -12.28 -7.59 -13.74
CA LEU A 173 -11.07 -7.90 -12.98
C LEU A 173 -9.81 -7.70 -13.82
N THR A 174 -9.78 -8.23 -15.04
CA THR A 174 -8.63 -8.11 -15.95
C THR A 174 -8.36 -6.67 -16.35
N VAL A 175 -9.41 -5.90 -16.70
CA VAL A 175 -9.30 -4.47 -16.99
C VAL A 175 -8.85 -3.72 -15.73
N GLY A 176 -9.41 -4.05 -14.56
CA GLY A 176 -9.01 -3.45 -13.29
C GLY A 176 -7.53 -3.69 -12.96
N LEU A 177 -7.02 -4.91 -13.18
CA LEU A 177 -5.61 -5.25 -13.02
C LEU A 177 -4.72 -4.48 -14.01
N TYR A 178 -5.15 -4.33 -15.26
CA TYR A 178 -4.43 -3.53 -16.25
C TYR A 178 -4.35 -2.05 -15.85
N LEU A 179 -5.47 -1.42 -15.49
CA LEU A 179 -5.51 -0.03 -15.04
C LEU A 179 -4.75 0.18 -13.71
N GLY A 180 -4.83 -0.78 -12.80
CA GLY A 180 -4.08 -0.80 -11.54
C GLY A 180 -2.57 -0.94 -11.73
N SER A 181 -2.13 -1.42 -12.88
CA SER A 181 -0.71 -1.55 -13.24
C SER A 181 -0.16 -0.30 -13.96
N TYR A 182 -0.88 0.83 -13.92
CA TYR A 182 -0.41 2.08 -14.51
C TYR A 182 0.93 2.51 -13.86
N PRO A 183 1.95 2.89 -14.66
CA PRO A 183 3.28 3.20 -14.16
C PRO A 183 3.31 4.47 -13.29
N ILE A 184 4.19 4.51 -12.30
CA ILE A 184 4.30 5.63 -11.34
C ILE A 184 4.58 6.98 -12.00
N ARG A 185 5.23 6.97 -13.18
CA ARG A 185 5.43 8.13 -14.04
C ARG A 185 4.66 7.90 -15.33
N ALA A 186 4.00 8.95 -15.81
CA ALA A 186 3.31 8.93 -17.09
C ALA A 186 4.31 8.55 -18.21
N PRO A 187 4.09 7.45 -18.94
CA PRO A 187 5.06 6.96 -19.90
C PRO A 187 4.96 7.76 -21.19
N LEU A 188 6.10 7.93 -21.85
CA LEU A 188 6.13 8.47 -23.19
C LEU A 188 5.51 7.47 -24.18
N PRO A 189 4.99 7.92 -25.34
CA PRO A 189 4.33 7.04 -26.31
C PRO A 189 5.19 5.86 -26.79
N HIS A 190 6.51 6.01 -26.78
CA HIS A 190 7.47 4.97 -27.19
C HIS A 190 7.86 4.01 -26.04
N GLU A 191 7.57 4.35 -24.78
CA GLU A 191 7.89 3.52 -23.62
C GLU A 191 6.78 2.52 -23.33
N ALA A 192 5.51 2.95 -23.42
CA ALA A 192 4.36 2.09 -23.21
C ALA A 192 3.10 2.61 -23.93
N SER A 193 2.87 2.12 -25.15
CA SER A 193 1.79 2.59 -26.04
C SER A 193 0.37 2.47 -25.45
N GLY A 194 0.10 1.44 -24.66
CA GLY A 194 -1.19 1.25 -24.00
C GLY A 194 -1.46 2.24 -22.86
N PHE A 195 -0.43 2.57 -22.08
CA PHE A 195 -0.54 3.49 -20.95
C PHE A 195 -0.45 4.96 -21.38
N SER A 196 0.28 5.27 -22.46
CA SER A 196 0.36 6.63 -23.00
C SER A 196 -1.00 7.14 -23.48
N LEU A 197 -1.86 6.26 -24.01
CA LEU A 197 -3.23 6.62 -24.37
C LEU A 197 -4.08 6.96 -23.14
N LEU A 198 -3.94 6.18 -22.07
CA LEU A 198 -4.60 6.45 -20.78
C LEU A 198 -4.15 7.79 -20.20
N THR A 199 -2.86 8.13 -20.32
CA THR A 199 -2.36 9.46 -19.94
C THR A 199 -3.13 10.57 -20.65
N ALA A 200 -3.38 10.44 -21.95
CA ALA A 200 -4.11 11.45 -22.72
C ALA A 200 -5.59 11.58 -22.30
N TRP A 201 -6.18 10.55 -21.71
CA TRP A 201 -7.56 10.56 -21.20
C TRP A 201 -7.67 10.90 -19.71
N THR A 202 -6.56 11.26 -19.08
CA THR A 202 -6.56 11.64 -17.67
C THR A 202 -7.25 12.99 -17.50
N PRO A 203 -8.21 13.14 -16.56
CA PRO A 203 -8.86 14.43 -16.31
C PRO A 203 -7.83 15.53 -15.97
N PRO A 204 -8.03 16.78 -16.43
CA PRO A 204 -7.06 17.86 -16.24
C PRO A 204 -6.68 18.13 -14.77
N SER A 205 -7.59 17.89 -13.83
CA SER A 205 -7.37 18.02 -12.38
C SER A 205 -6.21 17.17 -11.84
N HIS A 206 -5.91 16.04 -12.51
CA HIS A 206 -4.82 15.12 -12.14
C HIS A 206 -3.53 15.40 -12.93
N VAL A 207 -3.53 16.30 -13.90
CA VAL A 207 -2.34 16.59 -14.71
C VAL A 207 -1.39 17.55 -13.99
N TYR A 208 -1.91 18.43 -13.14
CA TYR A 208 -1.14 19.49 -12.48
C TYR A 208 -0.57 19.11 -11.10
N THR A 209 -0.93 17.95 -10.56
CA THR A 209 -0.40 17.41 -9.30
C THR A 209 0.87 16.60 -9.58
N GLU A 210 2.01 17.28 -9.53
CA GLU A 210 3.37 16.72 -9.40
C GLU A 210 3.62 15.36 -10.09
N ASN A 211 3.60 15.26 -11.43
CA ASN A 211 4.00 14.06 -12.22
C ASN A 211 3.39 12.68 -11.86
N HIS A 212 2.55 12.59 -10.82
CA HIS A 212 2.01 11.37 -10.22
C HIS A 212 0.47 11.36 -10.21
N GLY A 213 -0.20 12.45 -10.59
CA GLY A 213 -1.65 12.46 -10.65
C GLY A 213 -2.28 11.42 -11.60
N PRO A 214 -1.75 11.16 -12.81
CA PRO A 214 -2.32 10.14 -13.70
C PRO A 214 -2.33 8.73 -13.11
N VAL A 215 -1.29 8.36 -12.34
CA VAL A 215 -1.25 7.03 -11.71
C VAL A 215 -2.32 6.90 -10.64
N TYR A 216 -2.55 7.93 -9.83
CA TYR A 216 -3.59 7.87 -8.79
C TYR A 216 -4.99 7.75 -9.36
N PHE A 217 -5.29 8.43 -10.47
CA PHE A 217 -6.58 8.30 -11.16
C PHE A 217 -6.80 6.88 -11.69
N TRP A 218 -5.90 6.38 -12.53
CA TRP A 218 -6.08 5.06 -13.17
C TRP A 218 -5.94 3.90 -12.19
N ALA A 219 -5.01 3.99 -11.23
CA ALA A 219 -4.90 3.00 -10.17
C ALA A 219 -6.13 3.01 -9.26
N GLY A 220 -6.71 4.19 -8.99
CA GLY A 220 -7.96 4.31 -8.24
C GLY A 220 -9.14 3.63 -8.94
N VAL A 221 -9.32 3.91 -10.24
CA VAL A 221 -10.36 3.23 -11.06
C VAL A 221 -10.11 1.72 -11.10
N GLY A 222 -8.86 1.31 -11.34
CA GLY A 222 -8.46 -0.10 -11.37
C GLY A 222 -8.72 -0.81 -10.05
N ALA A 223 -8.34 -0.22 -8.92
CA ALA A 223 -8.59 -0.75 -7.58
C ALA A 223 -10.08 -0.92 -7.32
N GLY A 224 -10.91 0.07 -7.70
CA GLY A 224 -12.36 -0.02 -7.60
C GLY A 224 -12.94 -1.21 -8.38
N MET A 225 -12.49 -1.40 -9.62
CA MET A 225 -12.92 -2.53 -10.46
C MET A 225 -12.46 -3.87 -9.90
N ILE A 226 -11.24 -3.96 -9.35
CA ILE A 226 -10.70 -5.17 -8.72
C ILE A 226 -11.56 -5.55 -7.52
N VAL A 227 -11.76 -4.61 -6.57
CA VAL A 227 -12.53 -4.88 -5.35
C VAL A 227 -13.97 -5.25 -5.68
N ALA A 228 -14.63 -4.49 -6.57
CA ALA A 228 -15.98 -4.81 -7.02
C ALA A 228 -16.06 -6.20 -7.66
N SER A 229 -15.09 -6.56 -8.50
CA SER A 229 -15.03 -7.89 -9.12
C SER A 229 -14.84 -9.01 -8.09
N ILE A 230 -13.97 -8.80 -7.09
CA ILE A 230 -13.71 -9.78 -6.02
C ILE A 230 -14.98 -10.05 -5.20
N VAL A 231 -15.79 -9.03 -4.90
CA VAL A 231 -17.07 -9.19 -4.17
C VAL A 231 -18.01 -10.17 -4.89
N PHE A 232 -17.88 -10.32 -6.21
CA PHE A 232 -18.78 -11.15 -7.01
C PHE A 232 -18.16 -12.41 -7.63
N LEU A 233 -16.90 -12.73 -7.31
CA LEU A 233 -16.14 -13.88 -7.85
C LEU A 233 -15.76 -14.88 -6.76
N PRO A 234 -16.58 -15.93 -6.50
CA PRO A 234 -16.36 -16.89 -5.42
C PRO A 234 -15.03 -17.65 -5.50
N VAL A 235 -14.52 -17.91 -6.71
CA VAL A 235 -13.24 -18.61 -6.91
C VAL A 235 -12.08 -17.79 -6.35
N ILE A 236 -12.07 -16.49 -6.62
CA ILE A 236 -11.04 -15.57 -6.12
C ILE A 236 -11.19 -15.38 -4.62
N GLN A 237 -12.42 -15.24 -4.12
CA GLN A 237 -12.70 -15.20 -2.69
C GLN A 237 -12.17 -16.45 -1.98
N LYS A 238 -12.38 -17.65 -2.52
CA LYS A 238 -11.86 -18.89 -1.92
C LYS A 238 -10.34 -18.90 -1.78
N LEU A 239 -9.63 -18.34 -2.77
CA LEU A 239 -8.18 -18.19 -2.72
C LEU A 239 -7.76 -17.16 -1.66
N LEU A 240 -8.37 -15.97 -1.68
CA LEU A 240 -8.07 -14.87 -0.75
C LEU A 240 -8.48 -15.17 0.70
N CYS A 241 -9.48 -16.02 0.89
CA CYS A 241 -9.92 -16.53 2.18
C CYS A 241 -9.21 -17.82 2.59
N SER A 242 -8.15 -18.24 1.88
CA SER A 242 -7.31 -19.36 2.33
C SER A 242 -6.60 -19.01 3.65
N GLY A 243 -6.21 -20.03 4.42
CA GLY A 243 -5.58 -19.82 5.73
C GLY A 243 -4.30 -18.97 5.65
N VAL A 244 -3.51 -19.15 4.59
CA VAL A 244 -2.29 -18.36 4.35
C VAL A 244 -2.62 -16.89 4.08
N CYS A 245 -3.56 -16.61 3.16
CA CYS A 245 -3.98 -15.25 2.85
C CYS A 245 -4.63 -14.55 4.05
N GLN A 246 -5.44 -15.26 4.85
CA GLN A 246 -6.02 -14.71 6.08
C GLN A 246 -4.96 -14.41 7.14
N TYR A 247 -3.94 -15.26 7.28
CA TYR A 247 -2.81 -14.99 8.16
C TYR A 247 -2.05 -13.74 7.74
N LEU A 248 -1.71 -13.63 6.44
CA LEU A 248 -1.06 -12.44 5.90
C LEU A 248 -1.93 -11.18 6.05
N GLY A 249 -3.25 -11.30 5.85
CA GLY A 249 -4.21 -10.23 6.09
C GLY A 249 -4.23 -9.78 7.55
N ARG A 250 -4.13 -10.72 8.50
CA ARG A 250 -4.12 -10.42 9.94
C ARG A 250 -2.89 -9.62 10.37
N ILE A 251 -1.73 -9.90 9.79
CA ILE A 251 -0.48 -9.19 10.10
C ILE A 251 -0.21 -8.03 9.13
N SER A 252 -1.09 -7.75 8.17
CA SER A 252 -0.84 -6.82 7.06
C SER A 252 -0.53 -5.39 7.50
N PHE A 253 -1.25 -4.87 8.49
CA PHE A 253 -0.99 -3.53 9.04
C PHE A 253 0.37 -3.47 9.74
N SER A 254 0.67 -4.47 10.57
CA SER A 254 1.97 -4.59 11.23
C SER A 254 3.11 -4.73 10.22
N LEU A 255 2.90 -5.51 9.15
CA LEU A 255 3.82 -5.66 8.02
C LEU A 255 4.10 -4.33 7.32
N TYR A 256 3.06 -3.57 7.03
CA TYR A 256 3.17 -2.23 6.47
C TYR A 256 3.99 -1.29 7.37
N LEU A 257 3.83 -1.34 8.70
CA LEU A 257 4.61 -0.48 9.61
C LEU A 257 6.09 -0.86 9.68
N VAL A 258 6.44 -2.16 9.67
CA VAL A 258 7.81 -2.61 9.95
C VAL A 258 8.67 -2.85 8.71
N HIS A 259 8.07 -3.08 7.53
CA HIS A 259 8.84 -3.47 6.34
C HIS A 259 9.84 -2.40 5.89
N GLY A 260 9.47 -1.11 5.92
CA GLY A 260 10.34 0.00 5.54
C GLY A 260 11.57 0.08 6.44
N PRO A 261 11.41 0.25 7.76
CA PRO A 261 12.53 0.26 8.70
C PRO A 261 13.42 -0.98 8.64
N LEU A 262 12.86 -2.18 8.47
CA LEU A 262 13.66 -3.41 8.35
C LEU A 262 14.44 -3.47 7.04
N LEU A 263 13.82 -3.06 5.93
CA LEU A 263 14.50 -3.00 4.63
C LEU A 263 15.66 -2.00 4.67
N GLN A 264 15.44 -0.81 5.23
CA GLN A 264 16.47 0.23 5.33
C GLN A 264 17.59 -0.12 6.33
N SER A 265 17.30 -0.94 7.34
CA SER A 265 18.29 -1.36 8.33
C SER A 265 18.93 -2.70 7.94
N LEU A 266 18.28 -3.81 8.31
CA LEU A 266 18.75 -5.18 8.07
C LEU A 266 18.96 -5.45 6.57
N GLY A 267 18.02 -5.05 5.72
CA GLY A 267 18.08 -5.31 4.28
C GLY A 267 19.30 -4.68 3.62
N TYR A 268 19.49 -3.37 3.78
CA TYR A 268 20.64 -2.66 3.22
C TYR A 268 21.97 -3.10 3.82
N SER A 269 22.02 -3.30 5.15
CA SER A 269 23.22 -3.79 5.82
C SER A 269 23.65 -5.16 5.30
N LEU A 270 22.71 -6.10 5.15
CA LEU A 270 22.99 -7.44 4.64
C LEU A 270 23.36 -7.42 3.15
N LEU A 271 22.70 -6.59 2.35
CA LEU A 271 23.02 -6.43 0.93
C LEU A 271 24.47 -5.97 0.76
N LEU A 272 24.88 -4.94 1.48
CA LEU A 272 26.22 -4.39 1.37
C LEU A 272 27.29 -5.32 1.93
N ALA A 273 27.00 -6.03 3.03
CA ALA A 273 27.88 -7.06 3.56
C ALA A 273 28.10 -8.19 2.54
N THR A 274 27.03 -8.71 1.94
CA THR A 274 27.13 -9.78 0.92
C THR A 274 27.84 -9.31 -0.35
N TRP A 275 27.61 -8.08 -0.78
CA TRP A 275 28.32 -7.47 -1.92
C TRP A 275 29.81 -7.28 -1.63
N GLY A 276 30.18 -6.91 -0.40
CA GLY A 276 31.57 -6.81 0.03
C GLY A 276 32.29 -8.16 0.00
N VAL A 277 31.63 -9.23 0.46
CA VAL A 277 32.19 -10.60 0.45
C VAL A 277 32.41 -11.11 -0.96
N VAL A 278 31.46 -10.88 -1.87
CA VAL A 278 31.53 -11.40 -3.25
C VAL A 278 32.32 -10.46 -4.18
N GLY A 279 32.67 -9.26 -3.73
CA GLY A 279 33.41 -8.28 -4.50
C GLY A 279 32.57 -7.53 -5.55
N VAL A 280 31.24 -7.55 -5.42
CA VAL A 280 30.28 -6.82 -6.28
C VAL A 280 30.56 -5.32 -6.27
N GLY A 281 31.14 -4.79 -5.19
CA GLY A 281 31.58 -3.38 -5.10
C GLY A 281 32.45 -2.92 -6.27
N LYS A 282 33.26 -3.82 -6.85
CA LYS A 282 34.14 -3.54 -8.00
C LYS A 282 33.40 -3.15 -9.29
N LEU A 283 32.09 -3.43 -9.38
CA LEU A 283 31.25 -2.98 -10.49
C LEU A 283 30.97 -1.48 -10.48
N PHE A 284 31.14 -0.84 -9.32
CA PHE A 284 30.83 0.57 -9.12
C PHE A 284 32.09 1.46 -9.14
N ASP A 285 33.26 0.88 -9.37
CA ASP A 285 34.50 1.63 -9.55
C ASP A 285 34.50 2.34 -10.93
N SER A 286 34.83 3.64 -10.93
CA SER A 286 34.70 4.56 -12.07
C SER A 286 35.47 4.17 -13.35
N GLU A 287 36.34 3.16 -13.29
CA GLU A 287 37.25 2.79 -14.38
C GLU A 287 36.70 1.72 -15.34
N ARG A 288 35.63 1.00 -14.98
CA ARG A 288 35.13 -0.14 -15.78
C ARG A 288 33.76 0.17 -16.37
N SER A 289 33.59 -0.06 -17.69
CA SER A 289 32.27 0.05 -18.33
C SER A 289 31.35 -1.04 -17.75
N PRO A 290 30.30 -0.68 -17.00
CA PRO A 290 29.53 -1.66 -16.22
C PRO A 290 28.70 -2.64 -17.06
N ASN A 291 28.58 -2.37 -18.36
CA ASN A 291 27.75 -3.12 -19.28
C ASN A 291 28.56 -3.62 -20.50
N ASP A 292 29.89 -3.73 -20.40
CA ASP A 292 30.69 -4.29 -21.48
C ASP A 292 30.37 -5.80 -21.61
N PRO A 293 29.67 -6.23 -22.68
CA PRO A 293 29.32 -7.63 -22.85
C PRO A 293 30.53 -8.50 -23.19
N THR A 294 31.72 -7.92 -23.40
CA THR A 294 32.95 -8.66 -23.69
C THR A 294 33.77 -8.98 -22.44
N ASP A 295 33.52 -8.31 -21.32
CA ASP A 295 34.22 -8.54 -20.06
C ASP A 295 33.51 -9.62 -19.21
N LYS A 296 34.11 -10.82 -19.19
CA LYS A 296 33.60 -11.96 -18.43
C LYS A 296 33.57 -11.72 -16.92
N ASP A 297 34.46 -10.88 -16.39
CA ASP A 297 34.49 -10.57 -14.96
C ASP A 297 33.29 -9.69 -14.57
N VAL A 298 32.95 -8.71 -15.43
CA VAL A 298 31.77 -7.85 -15.24
C VAL A 298 30.49 -8.68 -15.26
N GLN A 299 30.35 -9.60 -16.22
CA GLN A 299 29.20 -10.50 -16.27
C GLN A 299 29.09 -11.41 -15.05
N ASN A 300 30.21 -11.97 -14.59
CA ASN A 300 30.24 -12.80 -13.38
C ASN A 300 29.81 -12.01 -12.14
N LEU A 301 30.30 -10.78 -11.98
CA LEU A 301 29.91 -9.91 -10.87
C LEU A 301 28.44 -9.47 -10.95
N GLU A 302 27.91 -9.20 -12.14
CA GLU A 302 26.48 -8.91 -12.35
C GLU A 302 25.58 -10.10 -11.97
N ASN A 303 25.98 -11.32 -12.34
CA ASN A 303 25.28 -12.54 -11.91
C ASN A 303 25.31 -12.69 -10.39
N TRP A 304 26.47 -12.47 -9.76
CA TRP A 304 26.61 -12.49 -8.31
C TRP A 304 25.79 -11.40 -7.62
N LYS A 305 25.67 -10.21 -8.20
CA LYS A 305 24.80 -9.14 -7.71
C LYS A 305 23.34 -9.60 -7.70
N ILE A 306 22.86 -10.25 -8.77
CA ILE A 306 21.50 -10.78 -8.84
C ILE A 306 21.27 -11.86 -7.78
N VAL A 307 22.17 -12.85 -7.70
CA VAL A 307 22.07 -13.97 -6.75
C VAL A 307 22.06 -13.47 -5.29
N THR A 308 23.01 -12.59 -4.93
CA THR A 308 23.08 -12.01 -3.59
C THR A 308 21.85 -11.17 -3.27
N THR A 309 21.34 -10.39 -4.23
CA THR A 309 20.10 -9.60 -4.04
C THR A 309 18.89 -10.49 -3.74
N TRP A 310 18.70 -11.58 -4.49
CA TRP A 310 17.60 -12.53 -4.22
C TRP A 310 17.76 -13.26 -2.89
N PHE A 311 18.99 -13.63 -2.52
CA PHE A 311 19.29 -14.22 -1.23
C PHE A 311 18.96 -13.28 -0.07
N VAL A 312 19.39 -12.02 -0.15
CA VAL A 312 19.07 -10.98 0.84
C VAL A 312 17.57 -10.69 0.88
N PHE A 313 16.90 -10.64 -0.28
CA PHE A 313 15.46 -10.47 -0.35
C PHE A 313 14.71 -11.58 0.39
N ALA A 314 15.12 -12.85 0.21
CA ALA A 314 14.50 -13.98 0.90
C ALA A 314 14.68 -13.89 2.42
N ILE A 315 15.89 -13.56 2.90
CA ILE A 315 16.17 -13.38 4.32
C ILE A 315 15.39 -12.20 4.90
N ASN A 316 15.47 -11.03 4.27
CA ASN A 316 14.80 -9.82 4.72
C ASN A 316 13.27 -10.00 4.74
N THR A 317 12.69 -10.64 3.72
CA THR A 317 11.24 -10.91 3.67
C THR A 317 10.82 -11.85 4.80
N THR A 318 11.59 -12.91 5.05
CA THR A 318 11.31 -13.84 6.15
C THR A 318 11.40 -13.15 7.51
N ALA A 319 12.46 -12.37 7.74
CA ALA A 319 12.62 -11.58 8.94
C ALA A 319 11.49 -10.55 9.10
N THR A 320 11.08 -9.92 8.01
CA THR A 320 9.99 -8.94 7.99
C THR A 320 8.65 -9.58 8.37
N ILE A 321 8.29 -10.72 7.78
CA ILE A 321 7.06 -11.46 8.14
C ILE A 321 7.09 -11.87 9.63
N TRP A 322 8.24 -12.37 10.10
CA TRP A 322 8.40 -12.79 11.50
C TRP A 322 8.25 -11.64 12.49
N VAL A 323 8.97 -10.53 12.27
CA VAL A 323 8.88 -9.33 13.11
C VAL A 323 7.47 -8.72 13.06
N SER A 324 6.79 -8.82 11.91
CA SER A 324 5.40 -8.36 11.76
C SER A 324 4.42 -9.16 12.62
N ASP A 325 4.57 -10.49 12.70
CA ASP A 325 3.73 -11.31 13.58
C ASP A 325 3.97 -10.99 15.07
N ILE A 326 5.23 -10.76 15.46
CA ILE A 326 5.56 -10.31 16.82
C ILE A 326 4.91 -8.96 17.11
N PHE A 327 5.08 -7.99 16.21
CA PHE A 327 4.52 -6.65 16.36
C PHE A 327 2.99 -6.69 16.44
N TRP A 328 2.37 -7.53 15.62
CA TRP A 328 0.92 -7.73 15.62
C TRP A 328 0.42 -8.25 16.98
N ARG A 329 1.09 -9.26 17.55
CA ARG A 329 0.71 -9.83 18.86
C ARG A 329 0.96 -8.86 20.02
N ALA A 330 2.06 -8.11 19.95
CA ALA A 330 2.52 -7.27 21.04
C ALA A 330 1.83 -5.90 21.09
N PHE A 331 1.50 -5.31 19.94
CA PHE A 331 1.03 -3.92 19.86
C PHE A 331 -0.31 -3.79 19.15
N ASP A 332 -0.45 -4.33 17.94
CA ASP A 332 -1.63 -4.13 17.09
C ASP A 332 -2.90 -4.75 17.71
N ALA A 333 -2.89 -6.07 17.94
CA ALA A 333 -4.05 -6.77 18.50
C ALA A 333 -4.44 -6.27 19.91
N PRO A 334 -3.49 -5.96 20.82
CA PRO A 334 -3.82 -5.30 22.09
C PRO A 334 -4.42 -3.90 21.92
N SER A 335 -3.97 -3.10 20.94
CA SER A 335 -4.51 -1.76 20.68
C SER A 335 -5.97 -1.83 20.27
N VAL A 336 -6.34 -2.76 19.38
CA VAL A 336 -7.74 -2.99 18.99
C VAL A 336 -8.60 -3.42 20.19
N LYS A 337 -8.07 -4.31 21.05
CA LYS A 337 -8.76 -4.73 22.28
C LYS A 337 -8.95 -3.57 23.25
N PHE A 338 -7.95 -2.70 23.38
CA PHE A 338 -8.00 -1.53 24.24
C PHE A 338 -9.06 -0.53 23.75
N THR A 339 -9.08 -0.20 22.45
CA THR A 339 -10.11 0.68 21.87
C THR A 339 -11.52 0.12 22.05
N ARG A 340 -11.71 -1.20 21.84
CA ARG A 340 -13.00 -1.86 22.08
C ARG A 340 -13.40 -1.88 23.56
N TRP A 341 -12.43 -1.95 24.46
CA TRP A 341 -12.69 -1.84 25.89
C TRP A 341 -13.11 -0.42 26.28
N LEU A 342 -12.48 0.61 25.71
CA LEU A 342 -12.88 2.01 25.88
C LEU A 342 -14.30 2.24 25.36
N GLU A 343 -14.60 1.78 24.14
CA GLU A 343 -15.92 1.91 23.53
C GLU A 343 -17.01 1.42 24.50
N LYS A 344 -16.89 0.19 25.02
CA LYS A 344 -17.85 -0.39 25.98
C LYS A 344 -17.97 0.34 27.32
N LYS A 345 -17.01 1.20 27.66
CA LYS A 345 -16.99 1.97 28.91
C LYS A 345 -17.65 3.33 28.75
N PHE A 346 -17.59 3.92 27.56
CA PHE A 346 -18.04 5.28 27.27
C PHE A 346 -19.31 5.35 26.42
N ILE A 347 -19.64 4.29 25.69
CA ILE A 347 -20.84 4.09 24.89
C ILE A 347 -21.56 2.86 25.44
#